data_AF-A0A8I1EDH0-F1
#
_entry.id   AF-A0A8I1EDH0-F1
#
_cell.length_a   1.000
_cell.length_b   1.000
_cell.length_c   1.000
_cell.angle_alpha   90.00
_cell.angle_beta   90.00
_cell.angle_gamma   90.00
#
_symmetry.space_group_name_H-M   'P 1'
#
loop_
_entity.id
_entity.type
_entity.pdbx_description
1 polymer ?
#
loop_
_entity_poly.entity_id
_entity_poly.type
_entity_poly.pdbx_seq_one_letter_code
_entity_poly.pdbx_strand_id
1 'polypeptide(L)'
;MDSTASAAPGLDAFNTEGMSPAAMVGQGNLILSALTDTEEGYKKWPRIAVGYYDSLLLHAFFHAQHHRCPVGGEEVSDEHAQRGLKNAKQYLRDIFEASNDPAGFLAKRFEADNPLMERCKNGWREVVADQRRAASAKKKQDKATREAFVSQHAAAPEGTIAELAAKHGKSKAEIRRLKAAGLLHTLGQP
;
A
#
# COMPACT_ATOMS: atom_id res chain seq x y z
N MET A 1 -42.43 25.36 25.44
CA MET A 1 -41.03 25.78 25.21
C MET A 1 -40.36 24.61 24.53
N ASP A 2 -40.51 24.54 23.21
CA ASP A 2 -39.94 23.47 22.40
C ASP A 2 -38.45 23.72 22.21
N SER A 3 -37.63 22.85 22.82
CA SER A 3 -36.19 22.83 22.63
C SER A 3 -35.89 22.08 21.35
N THR A 4 -35.88 22.79 20.21
CA THR A 4 -35.31 22.29 18.97
C THR A 4 -33.79 22.25 19.12
N ALA A 5 -33.28 21.10 19.54
CA ALA A 5 -31.85 20.79 19.45
C ALA A 5 -31.46 20.84 17.96
N SER A 6 -30.75 21.90 17.59
CA SER A 6 -30.09 22.03 16.30
C SER A 6 -29.05 20.91 16.19
N ALA A 7 -29.35 19.88 15.40
CA ALA A 7 -28.39 18.88 15.01
C ALA A 7 -27.25 19.58 14.27
N ALA A 8 -26.06 19.53 14.84
CA ALA A 8 -24.85 19.96 14.16
C ALA A 8 -24.77 19.23 12.80
N PRO A 9 -24.36 19.91 11.71
CA PRO A 9 -24.28 19.30 10.39
C PRO A 9 -23.45 18.01 10.47
N GLY A 10 -24.09 16.90 10.10
CA GLY A 10 -23.57 15.56 10.25
C GLY A 10 -22.19 15.44 9.62
N LEU A 11 -21.21 15.00 10.41
CA LEU A 11 -20.03 14.33 9.88
C LEU A 11 -20.53 13.07 9.19
N ASP A 12 -20.80 13.14 7.89
CA ASP A 12 -21.11 11.95 7.08
C ASP A 12 -20.01 10.92 7.34
N ALA A 13 -20.35 9.81 8.00
CA ALA A 13 -19.41 8.75 8.29
C ALA A 13 -18.73 8.32 6.98
N PHE A 14 -17.39 8.20 6.97
CA PHE A 14 -16.70 7.72 5.77
C PHE A 14 -17.18 6.30 5.51
N ASN A 15 -18.04 6.14 4.51
CA ASN A 15 -18.65 4.84 4.29
C ASN A 15 -17.61 3.90 3.66
N THR A 16 -17.11 2.96 4.45
CA THR A 16 -16.23 1.89 3.99
C THR A 16 -17.01 0.68 3.48
N GLU A 17 -18.35 0.68 3.57
CA GLU A 17 -19.18 -0.41 3.08
C GLU A 17 -18.97 -0.61 1.57
N GLY A 18 -18.70 -1.86 1.19
CA GLY A 18 -18.42 -2.24 -0.20
C GLY A 18 -16.98 -2.00 -0.67
N MET A 19 -16.11 -1.42 0.14
CA MET A 19 -14.68 -1.34 -0.19
C MET A 19 -14.02 -2.71 -0.04
N SER A 20 -13.19 -3.08 -1.02
CA SER A 20 -12.33 -4.26 -0.88
C SER A 20 -11.21 -4.01 0.14
N PRO A 21 -10.70 -5.04 0.84
CA PRO A 21 -9.59 -4.87 1.79
C PRO A 21 -8.36 -4.20 1.16
N ALA A 22 -8.05 -4.49 -0.09
CA ALA A 22 -6.95 -3.85 -0.82
C ALA A 22 -7.20 -2.35 -1.06
N ALA A 23 -8.43 -1.95 -1.36
CA ALA A 23 -8.80 -0.54 -1.49
C ALA A 23 -8.70 0.19 -0.14
N MET A 24 -9.09 -0.48 0.95
CA MET A 24 -8.97 0.06 2.31
C MET A 24 -7.50 0.27 2.71
N VAL A 25 -6.62 -0.70 2.42
CA VAL A 25 -5.17 -0.57 2.59
C VAL A 25 -4.61 0.61 1.79
N GLY A 26 -5.00 0.73 0.52
CA GLY A 26 -4.58 1.83 -0.34
C GLY A 26 -4.95 3.20 0.23
N GLN A 27 -6.20 3.37 0.66
CA GLN A 27 -6.67 4.62 1.28
C GLN A 27 -6.02 4.87 2.64
N GLY A 28 -5.87 3.84 3.48
CA GLY A 28 -5.17 3.96 4.76
C GLY A 28 -3.73 4.42 4.60
N ASN A 29 -2.99 3.90 3.62
CA ASN A 29 -1.63 4.33 3.31
C ASN A 29 -1.58 5.80 2.85
N LEU A 30 -2.56 6.26 2.06
CA LEU A 30 -2.67 7.67 1.66
C LEU A 30 -2.95 8.59 2.86
N ILE A 31 -3.75 8.12 3.82
CA ILE A 31 -4.04 8.86 5.05
C ILE A 31 -2.80 8.88 5.96
N LEU A 32 -2.04 7.78 6.04
CA LEU A 32 -0.78 7.74 6.78
C LEU A 32 0.29 8.64 6.15
N SER A 33 0.40 8.71 4.83
CA SER A 33 1.33 9.66 4.19
C SER A 33 0.94 11.12 4.46
N ALA A 34 -0.35 11.40 4.64
CA ALA A 34 -0.84 12.72 5.06
C ALA A 34 -0.49 13.07 6.53
N LEU A 35 0.00 12.12 7.34
CA LEU A 35 0.56 12.44 8.66
C LEU A 35 1.97 13.04 8.56
N THR A 36 2.69 12.75 7.47
CA THR A 36 4.11 13.11 7.34
C THR A 36 4.38 14.20 6.32
N ASP A 37 3.45 14.47 5.41
CA ASP A 37 3.64 15.45 4.34
C ASP A 37 2.36 16.22 3.98
N THR A 38 2.55 17.49 3.60
CA THR A 38 1.59 18.44 2.98
C THR A 38 0.55 19.19 3.82
N GLU A 39 0.20 20.39 3.33
CA GLU A 39 -0.89 21.26 3.79
C GLU A 39 -2.27 20.57 3.81
N GLU A 40 -2.49 19.62 2.89
CA GLU A 40 -3.72 18.82 2.85
C GLU A 40 -3.82 17.80 3.99
N GLY A 41 -2.68 17.34 4.51
CA GLY A 41 -2.64 16.39 5.62
C GLY A 41 -3.32 16.93 6.87
N TYR A 42 -3.10 18.21 7.18
CA TYR A 42 -3.68 18.89 8.34
C TYR A 42 -5.20 18.91 8.35
N LYS A 43 -5.82 18.97 7.16
CA LYS A 43 -7.29 18.92 7.03
C LYS A 43 -7.85 17.56 7.47
N LYS A 44 -7.02 16.50 7.41
CA LYS A 44 -7.39 15.14 7.81
C LYS A 44 -7.04 14.83 9.27
N TRP A 45 -6.13 15.56 9.90
CA TRP A 45 -5.64 15.26 11.26
C TRP A 45 -6.74 15.27 12.34
N PRO A 46 -7.65 16.26 12.41
CA PRO A 46 -8.75 16.21 13.37
C PRO A 46 -9.62 14.96 13.19
N ARG A 47 -9.88 14.58 11.93
CA ARG A 47 -10.67 13.39 11.59
C ARG A 47 -9.97 12.10 12.01
N ILE A 48 -8.64 12.01 11.84
CA ILE A 48 -7.85 10.88 12.34
C ILE A 48 -7.92 10.81 13.87
N ALA A 49 -7.75 11.95 14.56
CA ALA A 49 -7.73 12.00 16.02
C ALA A 49 -9.06 11.53 16.64
N VAL A 50 -10.19 11.91 16.05
CA VAL A 50 -11.54 11.48 16.50
C VAL A 50 -11.92 10.08 16.01
N GLY A 51 -11.07 9.42 15.23
CA GLY A 51 -11.23 8.03 14.81
C GLY A 51 -12.05 7.80 13.53
N TYR A 52 -12.30 8.86 12.77
CA TYR A 52 -13.08 8.79 11.52
C TYR A 52 -12.44 7.86 10.46
N TYR A 53 -11.13 7.66 10.52
CA TYR A 53 -10.37 6.82 9.58
C TYR A 53 -9.83 5.52 10.21
N ASP A 54 -10.30 5.13 11.40
CA ASP A 54 -9.73 4.00 12.15
C ASP A 54 -9.69 2.72 11.35
N SER A 55 -10.78 2.37 10.69
CA SER A 55 -10.87 1.14 9.90
C SER A 55 -9.82 1.10 8.78
N LEU A 56 -9.65 2.19 8.03
CA LEU A 56 -8.66 2.29 6.96
C LEU A 56 -7.22 2.22 7.50
N LEU A 57 -6.97 2.90 8.62
CA LEU A 57 -5.65 2.90 9.26
C LEU A 57 -5.28 1.54 9.82
N LEU A 58 -6.22 0.84 10.45
CA LEU A 58 -6.01 -0.53 10.94
C LEU A 58 -5.67 -1.48 9.79
N HIS A 59 -6.36 -1.38 8.65
CA HIS A 59 -6.02 -2.17 7.45
C HIS A 59 -4.61 -1.87 6.95
N ALA A 60 -4.22 -0.59 6.91
CA ALA A 60 -2.88 -0.19 6.49
C ALA A 60 -1.78 -0.71 7.45
N PHE A 61 -1.99 -0.60 8.77
CA PHE A 61 -1.04 -1.11 9.76
C PHE A 61 -0.93 -2.65 9.71
N PHE A 62 -2.05 -3.36 9.57
CA PHE A 62 -2.05 -4.81 9.39
C PHE A 62 -1.25 -5.21 8.15
N HIS A 63 -1.51 -4.55 7.01
CA HIS A 63 -0.80 -4.82 5.77
C HIS A 63 0.70 -4.52 5.87
N ALA A 64 1.09 -3.44 6.56
CA ALA A 64 2.48 -3.09 6.76
C ALA A 64 3.25 -4.19 7.52
N GLN A 65 2.61 -4.82 8.51
CA GLN A 65 3.20 -5.87 9.33
C GLN A 65 3.23 -7.24 8.64
N HIS A 66 2.12 -7.62 8.00
CA HIS A 66 1.94 -8.99 7.49
C HIS A 66 2.14 -9.13 5.98
N HIS A 67 2.32 -8.02 5.25
CA HIS A 67 2.46 -7.99 3.79
C HIS A 67 1.31 -8.68 3.04
N ARG A 68 0.11 -8.67 3.62
CA ARG A 68 -1.14 -9.18 3.04
C ARG A 68 -2.32 -8.35 3.52
N CYS A 69 -3.44 -8.44 2.81
CA CYS A 69 -4.69 -7.82 3.27
C CYS A 69 -5.35 -8.68 4.35
N PRO A 70 -6.06 -8.06 5.31
CA PRO A 70 -6.90 -8.80 6.25
C PRO A 70 -8.10 -9.40 5.50
N VAL A 71 -8.53 -10.59 5.92
CA VAL A 71 -9.67 -11.32 5.33
C VAL A 71 -10.95 -11.09 6.13
N GLY A 72 -10.84 -10.66 7.39
CA GLY A 72 -11.98 -10.38 8.26
C GLY A 72 -11.67 -9.37 9.36
N GLY A 73 -12.72 -8.92 10.05
CA GLY A 73 -12.65 -7.89 11.10
C GLY A 73 -11.75 -8.26 12.29
N GLU A 74 -11.68 -9.55 12.63
CA GLU A 74 -10.83 -10.05 13.73
C GLU A 74 -9.34 -9.83 13.45
N GLU A 75 -8.90 -10.02 12.21
CA GLU A 75 -7.49 -9.82 11.84
C GLU A 75 -7.07 -8.35 11.96
N VAL A 76 -7.97 -7.42 11.65
CA VAL A 76 -7.69 -5.99 11.81
C VAL A 76 -7.68 -5.55 13.27
N SER A 77 -8.16 -6.42 14.17
CA SER A 77 -8.12 -6.23 15.63
C SER A 77 -6.84 -6.78 16.25
N ASP A 78 -5.87 -7.21 15.42
CA ASP A 78 -4.54 -7.62 15.85
C ASP A 78 -3.86 -6.55 16.73
N GLU A 79 -3.15 -7.00 17.77
CA GLU A 79 -2.51 -6.13 18.75
C GLU A 79 -1.54 -5.13 18.10
N HIS A 80 -0.85 -5.51 17.02
CA HIS A 80 0.07 -4.64 16.32
C HIS A 80 -0.67 -3.52 15.58
N ALA A 81 -1.74 -3.86 14.86
CA ALA A 81 -2.55 -2.87 14.15
C ALA A 81 -3.18 -1.86 15.13
N GLN A 82 -3.73 -2.35 16.24
CA GLN A 82 -4.30 -1.53 17.30
C GLN A 82 -3.25 -0.62 17.95
N ARG A 83 -2.05 -1.14 18.21
CA ARG A 83 -0.92 -0.35 18.73
C ARG A 83 -0.47 0.73 17.74
N GLY A 84 -0.40 0.41 16.46
CA GLY A 84 -0.11 1.37 15.38
C GLY A 84 -1.12 2.52 15.36
N LEU A 85 -2.41 2.20 15.41
CA LEU A 85 -3.49 3.19 15.46
C LEU A 85 -3.39 4.07 16.73
N LYS A 86 -3.18 3.46 17.89
CA LYS A 86 -3.03 4.17 19.17
C LYS A 86 -1.85 5.14 19.12
N ASN A 87 -0.71 4.71 18.58
CA ASN A 87 0.48 5.54 18.44
C ASN A 87 0.24 6.73 17.50
N ALA A 88 -0.41 6.49 16.35
CA ALA A 88 -0.72 7.56 15.40
C ALA A 88 -1.66 8.62 16.01
N LYS A 89 -2.70 8.18 16.74
CA LYS A 89 -3.61 9.10 17.45
C LYS A 89 -2.91 9.85 18.57
N GLN A 90 -2.05 9.17 19.34
CA GLN A 90 -1.31 9.81 20.41
C GLN A 90 -0.37 10.88 19.87
N TYR A 91 0.36 10.58 18.81
CA TYR A 91 1.21 11.56 18.12
C TYR A 91 0.44 12.82 17.70
N LEU A 92 -0.76 12.66 17.12
CA LEU A 92 -1.60 13.80 16.78
C LEU A 92 -2.05 14.59 18.01
N ARG A 93 -2.44 13.91 19.09
CA ARG A 93 -2.80 14.57 20.35
C ARG A 93 -1.63 15.35 20.93
N ASP A 94 -0.44 14.77 20.95
CA ASP A 94 0.77 15.43 21.44
C ASP A 94 1.05 16.71 20.64
N ILE A 95 0.81 16.69 19.33
CA ILE A 95 0.92 17.89 18.49
C ILE A 95 -0.16 18.92 18.84
N PHE A 96 -1.41 18.50 19.00
CA PHE A 96 -2.50 19.41 19.38
C PHE A 96 -2.30 20.01 20.78
N GLU A 97 -1.81 19.23 21.74
CA GLU A 97 -1.53 19.70 23.11
C GLU A 97 -0.33 20.65 23.14
N ALA A 98 0.73 20.35 22.38
CA ALA A 98 1.85 21.25 22.17
C ALA A 98 1.45 22.56 21.45
N SER A 99 0.27 22.58 20.81
CA SER A 99 -0.27 23.70 20.02
C SER A 99 -1.23 24.63 20.78
N ASN A 100 -1.54 24.37 22.05
CA ASN A 100 -2.41 25.25 22.86
C ASN A 100 -1.80 26.63 23.20
N ASP A 101 -0.66 26.98 22.58
CA ASP A 101 -0.30 28.36 22.27
C ASP A 101 -0.57 28.61 20.77
N PRO A 102 -1.65 29.32 20.40
CA PRO A 102 -2.00 29.60 19.01
C PRO A 102 -0.88 30.31 18.22
N ALA A 103 -0.03 31.09 18.89
CA ALA A 103 1.16 31.71 18.28
C ALA A 103 2.32 30.70 18.19
N GLY A 104 2.48 29.85 19.20
CA GLY A 104 3.47 28.76 19.26
C GLY A 104 3.26 27.66 18.22
N PHE A 105 2.03 27.35 17.82
CA PHE A 105 1.72 26.35 16.79
C PHE A 105 2.25 26.71 15.40
N LEU A 106 2.21 28.00 15.05
CA LEU A 106 2.78 28.51 13.81
C LEU A 106 4.26 28.86 13.98
N ALA A 107 4.69 29.38 15.15
CA ALA A 107 6.09 29.75 15.41
C ALA A 107 7.04 28.55 15.55
N LYS A 108 6.70 27.52 16.34
CA LYS A 108 7.53 26.28 16.46
C LYS A 108 7.54 25.43 15.19
N ARG A 109 6.67 25.75 14.23
CA ARG A 109 6.55 25.06 12.95
C ARG A 109 7.37 25.69 11.83
N PHE A 110 7.81 26.95 12.02
CA PHE A 110 8.84 27.55 11.19
C PHE A 110 10.25 27.40 11.78
N GLU A 111 10.39 26.99 13.04
CA GLU A 111 11.68 26.56 13.59
C GLU A 111 11.99 25.12 13.17
N ALA A 112 12.99 25.00 12.30
CA ALA A 112 13.40 23.80 11.58
C ALA A 112 13.92 22.63 12.44
N ASP A 113 13.89 22.72 13.77
CA ASP A 113 14.64 21.83 14.67
C ASP A 113 13.78 21.23 15.79
N ASN A 114 12.65 20.59 15.45
CA ASN A 114 12.00 19.70 16.42
C ASN A 114 12.63 18.28 16.36
N PRO A 115 13.46 17.88 17.34
CA PRO A 115 14.17 16.59 17.31
C PRO A 115 13.23 15.38 17.37
N LEU A 116 12.00 15.55 17.86
CA LEU A 116 10.99 14.48 17.85
C LEU A 116 10.49 14.22 16.42
N MET A 117 10.28 15.29 15.65
CA MET A 117 9.93 15.19 14.23
C MET A 117 11.03 14.56 13.40
N GLU A 118 12.30 14.93 13.65
CA GLU A 118 13.39 14.25 12.95
C GLU A 118 13.56 12.79 13.36
N ARG A 119 13.32 12.41 14.63
CA ARG A 119 13.31 10.99 15.01
C ARG A 119 12.20 10.21 14.30
N CYS A 120 10.99 10.74 14.23
CA CYS A 120 9.89 10.09 13.51
C CYS A 120 10.13 10.04 11.99
N LYS A 121 10.63 11.12 11.39
CA LYS A 121 11.01 11.16 9.96
C LYS A 121 12.13 10.17 9.66
N ASN A 122 13.15 10.07 10.51
CA ASN A 122 14.27 9.17 10.31
C ASN A 122 13.86 7.71 10.50
N GLY A 123 13.09 7.38 11.53
CA GLY A 123 12.54 6.04 11.70
C GLY A 123 11.65 5.60 10.52
N TRP A 124 10.82 6.50 10.00
CA TRP A 124 10.03 6.21 8.80
C TRP A 124 10.88 6.09 7.54
N ARG A 125 11.88 6.96 7.35
CA ARG A 125 12.83 6.87 6.22
C ARG A 125 13.59 5.55 6.23
N GLU A 126 13.99 5.05 7.40
CA GLU A 126 14.63 3.74 7.56
C GLU A 126 13.68 2.60 7.16
N VAL A 127 12.44 2.60 7.65
CA VAL A 127 11.43 1.59 7.28
C VAL A 127 11.16 1.59 5.77
N VAL A 128 11.01 2.76 5.15
CA VAL A 128 10.80 2.88 3.69
C VAL A 128 12.05 2.45 2.92
N ALA A 129 13.25 2.78 3.41
CA ALA A 129 14.50 2.34 2.81
C ALA A 129 14.64 0.81 2.87
N ASP A 130 14.29 0.19 3.98
CA ASP A 130 14.31 -1.26 4.15
C ASP A 130 13.30 -1.96 3.23
N GLN A 131 12.08 -1.42 3.10
CA GLN A 131 11.10 -1.92 2.12
C GLN A 131 11.62 -1.81 0.68
N ARG A 132 12.27 -0.69 0.32
CA ARG A 132 12.85 -0.51 -1.02
C ARG A 132 14.04 -1.46 -1.26
N ARG A 133 14.88 -1.70 -0.26
CA ARG A 133 15.98 -2.69 -0.34
C ARG A 133 15.43 -4.10 -0.51
N ALA A 134 14.43 -4.49 0.27
CA ALA A 134 13.77 -5.79 0.16
C ALA A 134 13.13 -5.99 -1.23
N ALA A 135 12.40 -4.99 -1.74
CA ALA A 135 11.82 -5.03 -3.07
C ALA A 135 12.90 -5.13 -4.18
N SER A 136 14.01 -4.42 -4.02
CA SER A 136 15.13 -4.45 -4.97
C SER A 136 15.89 -5.78 -4.94
N ALA A 137 16.08 -6.37 -3.75
CA ALA A 137 16.67 -7.68 -3.57
C ALA A 137 15.81 -8.77 -4.21
N LYS A 138 14.49 -8.73 -4.00
CA LYS A 138 13.54 -9.64 -4.65
C LYS A 138 13.62 -9.54 -6.18
N LYS A 139 13.61 -8.33 -6.74
CA LYS A 139 13.78 -8.14 -8.20
C LYS A 139 15.10 -8.71 -8.74
N LYS A 140 16.21 -8.55 -8.00
CA LYS A 140 17.50 -9.15 -8.39
C LYS A 140 17.46 -10.67 -8.34
N GLN A 141 16.84 -11.25 -7.31
CA GLN A 141 16.66 -12.68 -7.17
C GLN A 141 15.82 -13.24 -8.32
N ASP A 142 14.65 -12.65 -8.60
CA ASP A 142 13.77 -13.06 -9.70
C ASP A 142 14.49 -13.02 -11.06
N LYS A 143 15.30 -11.98 -11.29
CA LYS A 143 16.12 -11.87 -12.50
C LYS A 143 17.15 -12.99 -12.58
N ALA A 144 17.90 -13.23 -11.50
CA ALA A 144 18.91 -14.29 -11.44
C ALA A 144 18.28 -15.68 -11.63
N THR A 145 17.11 -15.94 -11.02
CA THR A 145 16.36 -17.19 -11.20
C THR A 145 15.92 -17.37 -12.65
N ARG A 146 15.46 -16.30 -13.30
CA ARG A 146 15.08 -16.34 -14.73
C ARG A 146 16.29 -16.59 -15.64
N GLU A 147 17.41 -15.93 -15.37
CA GLU A 147 18.65 -16.13 -16.14
C GLU A 147 19.21 -17.55 -15.95
N ALA A 148 19.18 -18.08 -14.73
CA ALA A 148 19.55 -19.47 -14.43
C ALA A 148 18.64 -20.48 -15.13
N PHE A 149 17.33 -20.23 -15.16
CA PHE A 149 16.39 -21.05 -15.91
C PHE A 149 16.72 -21.03 -17.42
N VAL A 150 16.97 -19.84 -17.98
CA VAL A 150 17.31 -19.71 -19.42
C VAL A 150 18.65 -20.35 -19.75
N SER A 151 19.65 -20.30 -18.87
CA SER A 151 20.96 -20.92 -19.12
C SER A 151 20.93 -22.45 -19.02
N GLN A 152 20.08 -23.02 -18.16
CA GLN A 152 19.90 -24.46 -18.03
C GLN A 152 19.06 -25.08 -19.15
N HIS A 153 18.22 -24.28 -19.82
CA HIS A 153 17.36 -24.76 -20.89
C HIS A 153 17.80 -24.21 -22.25
N ALA A 154 18.39 -25.06 -23.07
CA ALA A 154 18.69 -24.74 -24.47
C ALA A 154 17.41 -24.30 -25.19
N ALA A 155 17.55 -23.31 -26.09
CA ALA A 155 16.45 -22.91 -26.96
C ALA A 155 15.95 -24.14 -27.73
N ALA A 156 14.63 -24.32 -27.77
CA ALA A 156 14.05 -25.42 -28.53
C ALA A 156 14.48 -25.29 -30.00
N PRO A 157 14.84 -26.40 -30.68
CA PRO A 157 15.31 -26.37 -32.07
C PRO A 157 14.25 -25.81 -33.04
N GLU A 158 12.98 -25.85 -32.65
CA GLU A 158 11.85 -25.32 -33.42
C GLU A 158 11.64 -23.79 -33.28
N GLY A 159 12.44 -23.11 -32.45
CA GLY A 159 12.34 -21.68 -32.20
C GLY A 159 11.35 -21.31 -31.08
N THR A 160 11.18 -20.02 -30.85
CA THR A 160 10.27 -19.49 -29.83
C THR A 160 8.80 -19.56 -30.29
N ILE A 161 7.84 -19.55 -29.34
CA ILE A 161 6.40 -19.49 -29.66
C ILE A 161 6.06 -18.27 -30.54
N ALA A 162 6.79 -17.17 -30.35
CA ALA A 162 6.61 -15.97 -31.17
C ALA A 162 7.11 -16.16 -32.61
N GLU A 163 8.26 -16.81 -32.78
CA GLU A 163 8.80 -17.16 -34.10
C GLU A 163 7.89 -18.14 -34.84
N LEU A 164 7.39 -19.18 -34.17
CA LEU A 164 6.46 -20.15 -34.74
C LEU A 164 5.13 -19.49 -35.16
N ALA A 165 4.61 -18.58 -34.34
CA ALA A 165 3.40 -17.83 -34.66
C ALA A 165 3.59 -16.95 -35.92
N ALA A 166 4.73 -16.25 -36.01
CA ALA A 166 5.06 -15.42 -37.16
C ALA A 166 5.30 -16.24 -38.45
N LYS A 167 6.01 -17.37 -38.34
CA LYS A 167 6.35 -18.23 -39.48
C LYS A 167 5.12 -18.94 -40.08
N HIS A 168 4.17 -19.35 -39.25
CA HIS A 168 3.00 -20.13 -39.67
C HIS A 168 1.69 -19.32 -39.71
N GLY A 169 1.74 -18.00 -39.45
CA GLY A 169 0.56 -17.13 -39.48
C GLY A 169 -0.50 -17.45 -38.41
N LYS A 170 -0.14 -18.15 -37.33
CA LYS A 170 -1.07 -18.56 -36.26
C LYS A 170 -0.95 -17.68 -35.03
N SER A 171 -1.99 -17.65 -34.18
CA SER A 171 -1.92 -16.93 -32.91
C SER A 171 -0.95 -17.63 -31.92
N LYS A 172 -0.33 -16.87 -31.01
CA LYS A 172 0.53 -17.44 -29.96
C LYS A 172 -0.21 -18.44 -29.06
N ALA A 173 -1.52 -18.24 -28.87
CA ALA A 173 -2.36 -19.15 -28.10
C ALA A 173 -2.55 -20.51 -28.81
N GLU A 174 -2.72 -20.49 -30.12
CA GLU A 174 -2.82 -21.68 -30.97
C GLU A 174 -1.55 -22.52 -30.89
N ILE A 175 -0.38 -21.88 -31.03
CA ILE A 175 0.93 -22.54 -30.95
C ILE A 175 1.15 -23.15 -29.55
N ARG A 176 0.72 -22.47 -28.47
CA ARG A 176 0.76 -23.04 -27.11
C ARG A 176 -0.10 -24.29 -26.98
N ARG A 177 -1.31 -24.29 -27.56
CA ARG A 177 -2.20 -25.45 -27.59
C ARG A 177 -1.56 -26.63 -28.35
N LEU A 178 -1.02 -26.38 -29.54
CA LEU A 178 -0.36 -27.41 -30.35
C LEU A 178 0.89 -27.95 -29.66
N LYS A 179 1.67 -27.10 -28.99
CA LYS A 179 2.83 -27.50 -28.19
C LYS A 179 2.45 -28.37 -26.99
N ALA A 180 1.40 -27.99 -26.25
CA ALA A 180 0.91 -28.78 -25.13
C ALA A 180 0.34 -30.14 -25.57
N ALA A 181 -0.22 -30.22 -26.78
CA ALA A 181 -0.74 -31.45 -27.36
C ALA A 181 0.33 -32.32 -28.06
N GLY A 182 1.59 -31.88 -28.15
CA GLY A 182 2.65 -32.60 -28.89
C GLY A 182 2.48 -32.59 -30.41
N LEU A 183 1.64 -31.69 -30.94
CA LEU A 183 1.23 -31.63 -32.36
C LEU A 183 1.97 -30.55 -33.16
N LEU A 184 3.13 -30.05 -32.68
CA LEU A 184 3.90 -29.01 -33.39
C LEU A 184 4.32 -29.42 -34.81
N HIS A 185 4.55 -30.72 -35.05
CA HIS A 185 4.86 -31.27 -36.37
C HIS A 185 3.76 -31.02 -37.43
N THR A 186 2.52 -30.79 -37.02
CA THR A 186 1.40 -30.50 -37.93
C THR A 186 1.45 -29.09 -38.53
N LEU A 187 2.33 -28.21 -38.04
CA LEU A 187 2.47 -26.84 -38.55
C LEU A 187 3.05 -26.76 -39.98
N GLY A 188 3.66 -27.84 -40.47
CA GLY A 188 4.29 -27.91 -41.80
C GLY A 188 3.60 -28.85 -42.80
N GLN A 189 2.48 -29.48 -42.45
CA GLN A 189 1.71 -30.28 -43.40
C GLN A 189 0.69 -29.39 -44.14
N PRO A 190 0.67 -29.43 -45.49
CA PRO A 190 -0.27 -28.67 -46.30
C PRO A 190 -1.73 -29.11 -46.09
#